data_AF-A0A6V8KI13-F1
#
_entry.id   AF-A0A6V8KI13-F1
#
_cell.length_a   1.000
_cell.length_b   1.000
_cell.length_c   1.000
_cell.angle_alpha   90.00
_cell.angle_beta   90.00
_cell.angle_gamma   90.00
#
_symmetry.space_group_name_H-M   'P 1'
#
loop_
_entity.id
_entity.type
_entity.pdbx_description
1 polymer ?
#
loop_
_entity_poly.entity_id
_entity_poly.type
_entity_poly.pdbx_seq_one_letter_code
_entity_poly.pdbx_strand_id
1 'polypeptide(L)'
;MSADVAHTPMPNNPFTNRAAPPVTRSEPVPVGLFLAARSGPRRAGFARPGVPDWHGLSPVDLAYLIRRYTRVGSVVLDLDGHPTVAAAARYLRRAPAKLVTRRGVTRLQVVPRRLA
;
A
#
# COMPACT_ATOMS: atom_id res chain seq x y z
N MET A 1 -8.13 -71.15 -19.08
CA MET A 1 -6.77 -70.58 -19.06
C MET A 1 -6.93 -69.06 -19.01
N SER A 2 -6.87 -68.46 -17.82
CA SER A 2 -6.98 -67.00 -17.64
C SER A 2 -5.59 -66.38 -17.73
N ALA A 3 -5.40 -65.43 -18.65
CA ALA A 3 -4.15 -64.68 -18.73
C ALA A 3 -4.10 -63.64 -17.60
N ASP A 4 -3.07 -63.76 -16.78
CA ASP A 4 -2.70 -62.81 -15.72
C ASP A 4 -2.18 -61.53 -16.39
N VAL A 5 -2.96 -60.44 -16.34
CA VAL A 5 -2.57 -59.14 -16.90
C VAL A 5 -1.77 -58.40 -15.84
N ALA A 6 -0.44 -58.44 -15.99
CA ALA A 6 0.46 -57.67 -15.14
C ALA A 6 0.22 -56.16 -15.33
N HIS A 7 -0.32 -55.51 -14.31
CA HIS A 7 -0.38 -54.04 -14.25
C HIS A 7 1.00 -53.49 -13.87
N THR A 8 1.71 -52.93 -14.84
CA THR A 8 2.93 -52.16 -14.59
C THR A 8 2.58 -50.93 -13.73
N PRO A 9 3.17 -50.76 -12.53
CA PRO A 9 2.93 -49.56 -11.73
C PRO A 9 3.59 -48.35 -12.40
N MET A 10 2.85 -47.23 -12.42
CA MET A 10 3.35 -45.94 -12.92
C MET A 10 4.53 -45.43 -12.08
N PRO A 11 5.51 -44.73 -12.69
CA PRO A 11 6.63 -44.14 -11.96
C PRO A 11 6.15 -43.06 -10.98
N ASN A 12 6.63 -43.13 -9.74
CA ASN A 12 6.37 -42.14 -8.70
C ASN A 12 6.83 -40.76 -9.17
N ASN A 13 5.90 -39.84 -9.29
CA ASN A 13 6.14 -38.46 -9.71
C ASN A 13 7.04 -37.78 -8.64
N PRO A 14 8.25 -37.29 -8.97
CA PRO A 14 9.19 -36.72 -7.99
C PRO A 14 8.78 -35.35 -7.42
N PHE A 15 7.56 -34.90 -7.70
CA PHE A 15 7.00 -33.65 -7.15
C PHE A 15 6.31 -33.85 -5.80
N THR A 16 6.63 -34.92 -5.07
CA THR A 16 6.20 -35.15 -3.70
C THR A 16 6.60 -33.97 -2.81
N ASN A 17 5.60 -33.15 -2.47
CA ASN A 17 5.46 -32.35 -1.26
C ASN A 17 6.77 -31.88 -0.62
N ARG A 18 7.47 -30.95 -1.28
CA ARG A 18 8.30 -30.01 -0.51
C ARG A 18 7.33 -29.06 0.18
N ALA A 19 7.01 -29.34 1.43
CA ALA A 19 6.28 -28.39 2.27
C ALA A 19 7.00 -27.03 2.15
N ALA A 20 6.28 -26.02 1.65
CA ALA A 20 6.81 -24.67 1.60
C ALA A 20 7.20 -24.29 3.04
N PRO A 21 8.36 -23.64 3.26
CA PRO A 21 8.69 -23.15 4.59
C PRO A 21 7.53 -22.29 5.10
N PRO A 22 7.22 -22.33 6.41
CA PRO A 22 6.15 -21.53 6.97
C PRO A 22 6.39 -20.08 6.54
N VAL A 23 5.38 -19.47 5.91
CA VAL A 23 5.43 -18.08 5.47
C VAL A 23 5.69 -17.23 6.71
N THR A 24 6.96 -16.89 6.94
CA THR A 24 7.34 -15.85 7.88
C THR A 24 6.58 -14.61 7.44
N ARG A 25 5.85 -13.97 8.37
CA ARG A 25 4.91 -12.87 8.08
C ARG A 25 5.41 -12.03 6.92
N SER A 26 4.78 -12.22 5.75
CA SER A 26 5.14 -11.51 4.53
C SER A 26 5.21 -10.02 4.87
N GLU A 27 6.38 -9.41 4.63
CA GLU A 27 6.49 -7.96 4.77
C GLU A 27 5.37 -7.32 3.96
N PRO A 28 4.69 -6.28 4.48
CA PRO A 28 3.60 -5.65 3.75
C PRO A 28 4.10 -5.17 2.39
N VAL A 29 3.54 -5.72 1.31
CA VAL A 29 3.90 -5.33 -0.05
C VAL A 29 3.50 -3.87 -0.27
N PRO A 30 4.39 -3.02 -0.83
CA PRO A 30 4.05 -1.64 -1.15
C PRO A 30 2.86 -1.56 -2.09
N VAL A 31 1.88 -0.70 -1.78
CA VAL A 31 0.71 -0.44 -2.63
C VAL A 31 0.82 0.96 -3.23
N GLY A 32 0.84 1.04 -4.55
CA GLY A 32 0.72 2.31 -5.29
C GLY A 32 -0.75 2.67 -5.53
N LEU A 33 -1.13 3.91 -5.22
CA LEU A 33 -2.44 4.46 -5.56
C LEU A 33 -2.24 5.60 -6.57
N PHE A 34 -2.71 5.38 -7.79
CA PHE A 34 -2.73 6.41 -8.82
C PHE A 34 -4.13 7.02 -8.87
N LEU A 35 -4.23 8.28 -8.49
CA LEU A 35 -5.48 9.01 -8.51
C LEU A 35 -5.57 9.78 -9.81
N ALA A 36 -6.54 9.42 -10.65
CA ALA A 36 -6.89 10.25 -11.79
C ALA A 36 -7.49 11.57 -11.29
N ALA A 37 -7.10 12.69 -11.90
CA ALA A 37 -7.69 13.99 -11.59
C ALA A 37 -9.22 13.91 -11.80
N ARG A 38 -9.99 14.15 -10.73
CA ARG A 38 -11.45 14.04 -10.80
C ARG A 38 -12.05 15.38 -11.20
N SER A 39 -12.37 15.54 -12.48
CA SER A 39 -13.13 16.67 -13.02
C SER A 39 -14.63 16.45 -12.76
N GLY A 40 -15.10 16.63 -11.53
CA GLY A 40 -16.52 16.46 -11.20
C GLY A 40 -16.98 17.30 -10.01
N PRO A 41 -18.28 17.60 -9.89
CA PRO A 41 -18.79 18.50 -8.87
C PRO A 41 -18.41 18.04 -7.46
N ARG A 42 -17.86 19.00 -6.71
CA ARG A 42 -17.31 18.84 -5.36
C ARG A 42 -18.45 18.39 -4.43
N ARG A 43 -18.33 17.22 -3.79
CA ARG A 43 -19.20 16.89 -2.66
C ARG A 43 -18.75 17.78 -1.51
N ALA A 44 -19.61 18.68 -1.06
CA ALA A 44 -19.36 19.50 0.12
C ALA A 44 -19.35 18.59 1.36
N GLY A 45 -18.18 18.05 1.69
CA GLY A 45 -18.00 17.13 2.80
C GLY A 45 -16.74 17.49 3.57
N PHE A 46 -16.92 18.01 4.78
CA PHE A 46 -15.88 18.25 5.79
C PHE A 46 -14.58 18.88 5.24
N ALA A 47 -14.68 20.12 4.77
CA ALA A 47 -13.52 20.98 4.67
C ALA A 47 -13.03 21.29 6.10
N ARG A 48 -11.95 20.65 6.54
CA ARG A 48 -11.28 21.07 7.77
C ARG A 48 -10.66 22.45 7.46
N PRO A 49 -10.95 23.51 8.23
CA PRO A 49 -10.36 24.82 7.98
C PRO A 49 -8.83 24.69 7.93
N GLY A 50 -8.22 25.07 6.81
CA GLY A 50 -6.78 25.04 6.60
C GLY A 50 -6.17 23.78 5.98
N VAL A 51 -6.94 22.75 5.61
CA VAL A 51 -6.43 21.59 4.85
C VAL A 51 -7.17 21.47 3.52
N PRO A 52 -6.53 21.79 2.37
CA PRO A 52 -7.19 21.73 1.07
C PRO A 52 -7.49 20.30 0.65
N ASP A 53 -8.50 20.13 -0.22
CA ASP A 53 -8.72 18.87 -0.92
C ASP A 53 -7.49 18.53 -1.78
N TRP A 54 -7.21 17.24 -1.94
CA TRP A 54 -6.13 16.76 -2.81
C TRP A 54 -6.74 16.11 -4.06
N HIS A 55 -6.57 16.71 -5.24
CA HIS A 55 -7.17 16.27 -6.51
C HIS A 55 -8.69 15.98 -6.45
N GLY A 56 -9.44 16.71 -5.61
CA GLY A 56 -10.88 16.52 -5.42
C GLY A 56 -11.25 15.41 -4.42
N LEU A 57 -10.28 14.82 -3.71
CA LEU A 57 -10.52 13.98 -2.54
C LEU A 57 -10.50 14.82 -1.26
N SER A 58 -11.52 14.60 -0.42
CA SER A 58 -11.53 15.16 0.92
C SER A 58 -10.45 14.51 1.80
N PRO A 59 -9.98 15.18 2.87
CA PRO A 59 -9.07 14.58 3.84
C PRO A 59 -9.60 13.27 4.46
N VAL A 60 -10.92 13.13 4.60
CA VAL A 60 -11.58 11.94 5.15
C VAL A 60 -11.49 10.76 4.18
N ASP A 61 -11.77 10.99 2.91
CA ASP A 61 -11.67 9.96 1.87
C ASP A 61 -10.21 9.47 1.74
N LEU A 62 -9.28 10.41 1.79
CA LEU A 62 -7.86 10.09 1.78
C LEU A 62 -7.44 9.26 3.00
N ALA A 63 -7.91 9.61 4.19
CA ALA A 63 -7.67 8.81 5.40
C ALA A 63 -8.30 7.40 5.29
N TYR A 64 -9.47 7.27 4.68
CA TYR A 64 -10.09 5.97 4.43
C TYR A 64 -9.20 5.11 3.51
N LEU A 65 -8.72 5.66 2.40
CA LEU A 65 -7.83 4.95 1.48
C LEU A 65 -6.52 4.54 2.16
N ILE A 66 -5.85 5.46 2.86
CA ILE A 66 -4.62 5.14 3.61
C ILE A 66 -4.89 4.04 4.64
N ARG A 67 -5.98 4.10 5.40
CA ARG A 67 -6.33 3.07 6.39
C ARG A 67 -6.53 1.71 5.75
N ARG A 68 -7.14 1.65 4.56
CA ARG A 68 -7.44 0.40 3.86
C ARG A 68 -6.18 -0.36 3.43
N TYR A 69 -5.13 0.36 3.07
CA TYR A 69 -3.90 -0.23 2.52
C TYR A 69 -2.69 -0.16 3.44
N THR A 70 -2.81 0.43 4.64
CA THR A 70 -1.68 0.59 5.57
C THR A 70 -2.04 0.20 7.00
N ARG A 71 -1.03 -0.20 7.76
CA ARG A 71 -1.13 -0.47 9.20
C ARG A 71 -0.57 0.69 10.01
N VAL A 72 -0.82 0.68 11.33
CA VAL A 72 -0.15 1.63 12.24
C VAL A 72 1.36 1.51 12.07
N GLY A 73 2.06 2.64 12.02
CA GLY A 73 3.52 2.67 11.81
C GLY A 73 3.97 2.53 10.36
N SER A 74 3.09 2.19 9.41
CA SER A 74 3.44 2.18 7.98
C SER A 74 3.91 3.54 7.50
N VAL A 75 4.84 3.53 6.54
CA VAL A 75 5.24 4.73 5.79
C VAL A 75 4.22 4.99 4.69
N VAL A 76 3.79 6.24 4.55
CA VAL A 76 2.93 6.70 3.47
C VAL A 76 3.75 7.65 2.60
N LEU A 77 4.12 7.19 1.40
CA LEU A 77 4.87 8.00 0.44
C LEU A 77 3.91 8.84 -0.41
N ASP A 78 4.13 10.14 -0.40
CA ASP A 78 3.48 11.12 -1.26
C ASP A 78 4.48 11.64 -2.31
N LEU A 79 4.13 11.52 -3.59
CA LEU A 79 4.97 11.95 -4.69
C LEU A 79 4.91 13.48 -4.89
N ASP A 80 3.77 14.09 -4.55
CA ASP A 80 3.52 15.53 -4.76
C ASP A 80 3.87 16.36 -3.52
N GLY A 81 3.98 15.71 -2.35
CA GLY A 81 4.25 16.37 -1.07
C GLY A 81 3.11 17.25 -0.58
N HIS A 82 1.87 16.90 -0.92
CA HIS A 82 0.67 17.63 -0.57
C HIS A 82 0.38 17.57 0.94
N PRO A 83 0.08 18.69 1.61
CA PRO A 83 -0.07 18.74 3.07
C PRO A 83 -1.18 17.82 3.61
N THR A 84 -2.22 17.58 2.81
CA THR A 84 -3.36 16.73 3.17
C THR A 84 -2.99 15.26 3.32
N VAL A 85 -2.08 14.74 2.50
CA VAL A 85 -1.58 13.37 2.62
C VAL A 85 -0.81 13.21 3.93
N ALA A 86 0.07 14.18 4.24
CA ALA A 86 0.82 14.19 5.48
C ALA A 86 -0.09 14.31 6.72
N ALA A 87 -1.15 15.12 6.65
CA ALA A 87 -2.13 15.26 7.72
C ALA A 87 -2.93 13.95 7.95
N ALA A 88 -3.43 13.33 6.88
CA ALA A 88 -4.17 12.07 6.94
C ALA A 88 -3.30 10.91 7.49
N ALA A 89 -2.05 10.80 7.01
CA ALA A 89 -1.10 9.81 7.52
C ALA A 89 -0.85 9.99 9.03
N ARG A 90 -0.60 11.22 9.48
CA ARG A 90 -0.38 11.51 10.92
C ARG A 90 -1.61 11.22 11.77
N TYR A 91 -2.80 11.60 11.30
CA TYR A 91 -4.06 11.29 11.98
C TYR A 91 -4.22 9.80 12.24
N LEU A 92 -3.80 8.97 11.28
CA LEU A 92 -3.81 7.53 11.41
C LEU A 92 -2.59 6.97 12.16
N ARG A 93 -1.65 7.77 12.68
CA ARG A 93 -0.39 7.26 13.27
C ARG A 93 0.47 6.47 12.27
N ARG A 94 0.56 6.97 11.04
CA ARG A 94 1.49 6.52 9.99
C ARG A 94 2.62 7.54 9.87
N ALA A 95 3.73 7.13 9.27
CA ALA A 95 4.87 8.00 9.00
C ALA A 95 4.73 8.61 7.59
N PRO A 96 4.37 9.91 7.46
CA PRO A 96 4.35 10.55 6.16
C PRO A 96 5.78 10.66 5.60
N ALA A 97 5.93 10.39 4.31
CA ALA A 97 7.17 10.58 3.57
C ALA A 97 6.90 11.22 2.22
N LYS A 98 7.91 11.89 1.66
CA LYS A 98 7.87 12.45 0.31
C LYS A 98 9.12 12.08 -0.47
N LEU A 99 9.03 12.03 -1.80
CA LEU A 99 10.23 11.99 -2.63
C LEU A 99 10.84 13.39 -2.72
N VAL A 100 12.17 13.44 -2.59
CA VAL A 100 12.94 14.66 -2.80
C VAL A 100 14.07 14.34 -3.77
N THR A 101 14.15 15.12 -4.84
CA THR A 101 15.22 15.03 -5.82
C THR A 101 16.23 16.14 -5.54
N ARG A 102 17.49 15.79 -5.32
CA ARG A 102 18.60 16.75 -5.18
C ARG A 102 19.79 16.28 -6.01
N ARG A 103 20.32 17.16 -6.86
CA ARG A 103 21.49 16.89 -7.71
C ARG A 103 21.35 15.58 -8.51
N GLY A 104 20.16 15.35 -9.09
CA GLY A 104 19.86 14.13 -9.86
C GLY A 104 19.61 12.87 -9.02
N VAL A 105 19.70 12.93 -7.69
CA VAL A 105 19.43 11.79 -6.81
C VAL A 105 18.07 11.93 -6.14
N THR A 106 17.21 10.93 -6.34
CA THR A 106 15.89 10.84 -5.70
C THR A 106 15.99 10.06 -4.39
N ARG A 107 15.49 10.65 -3.30
CA ARG A 107 15.48 10.02 -1.97
C ARG A 107 14.12 10.13 -1.31
N LEU A 108 13.77 9.12 -0.53
CA LEU A 108 12.62 9.16 0.37
C LEU A 108 12.99 9.99 1.62
N GLN A 109 12.19 11.00 1.92
CA GLN A 109 12.33 11.82 3.12
C GLN A 109 11.09 11.64 4.01
N VAL A 110 11.28 11.05 5.19
CA VAL A 110 10.23 11.01 6.22
C VAL A 110 10.00 12.42 6.75
N VAL A 111 8.75 12.86 6.74
CA VAL A 111 8.38 14.19 7.20
C VAL A 111 8.28 14.17 8.73
N PRO A 112 9.11 14.97 9.44
CA PRO A 112 9.11 14.96 10.89
C PRO A 112 7.74 15.34 11.46
N ARG A 113 7.41 14.82 12.64
CA ARG A 113 6.30 15.36 13.44
C ARG A 113 6.68 16.78 13.84
N ARG A 114 5.90 17.78 13.41
CA ARG A 114 5.93 19.07 14.12
C ARG A 114 5.22 18.81 15.45
N LEU A 115 5.99 18.87 16.54
CA LEU A 115 5.41 19.06 17.86
C LEU A 115 4.86 20.48 17.86
N ALA A 116 3.55 20.60 18.01
CA ALA A 116 2.88 21.86 18.31
C ALA A 116 2.80 22.00 19.82
#